data_AF-A0A524EUY7-F1
#
_entry.id   AF-A0A524EUY7-F1
#
_cell.length_a   1.000
_cell.length_b   1.000
_cell.length_c   1.000
_cell.angle_alpha   90.00
_cell.angle_beta   90.00
_cell.angle_gamma   90.00
#
_symmetry.space_group_name_H-M   'P 1'
#
loop_
_entity.id
_entity.type
_entity.pdbx_description
1 polymer ?
#
loop_
_entity_poly.entity_id
_entity_poly.type
_entity_poly.pdbx_seq_one_letter_code
_entity_poly.pdbx_strand_id
1 'polypeptide(L)'
;MKNSDISEKERLRAKILEAIRFSKKFWITYRENTFGIASIVNLIYKKSFFEVLFFTNKDVLERGVPLLKIYTPIEDEIDFNEIIFEPDFDEDGLISPLKIISRMRKLIRKEFRKHLEILEEEVKLIDQKYENYALENVPYHRKIRIFFPTFVVSLDINFEKYPLLPTMSFSRNLAKILSEKEFYEQEIIQNWNVVQPPHIYEIIDEMCEIVTKRVNMDSLKRNSQHLVVSNLSIHDQIKDISFDMHRGKSLGIIFDEEILRDVDHRIELLDLFEAIKGNYKDFSGTIEVFGRFVQLLSKKEKERIFILPEAYESKLVPMKIKKAIQYEIDIDKILKQRKQEMDSTLKNAGISPRFDEIMGEIISGVPMRISKKKEYVKNALEVTGLYNKKNKKFSELTSLEFLLFSIGRALLQAPSIIMFSVPFGMLGRLDFEKFNNYMDNIKESFHLVLIFHAPEGVVSNCDQILTITKKEANTGTYEDLIKDLPYNGEIINIELNNPAEEKIRQIYELKEVALIIEERKGEKFKVFVRDNPNNLIVRLTELFGPSLFSFKRTKASLSEYIEFVDKIKIKERN
;
A
#
# COMPACT_ATOMS: atom_id res chain seq x y z
N MET A 1 38.50 49.75 18.94
CA MET A 1 37.33 48.85 19.12
C MET A 1 36.68 48.34 17.81
N LYS A 2 36.83 48.98 16.63
CA LYS A 2 36.32 48.43 15.35
C LYS A 2 37.13 47.21 14.82
N ASN A 3 38.44 47.16 15.09
CA ASN A 3 39.31 46.10 14.56
C ASN A 3 39.13 44.73 15.25
N SER A 4 38.64 44.67 16.50
CA SER A 4 38.45 43.40 17.20
C SER A 4 37.21 42.64 16.73
N ASP A 5 36.15 43.37 16.40
CA ASP A 5 34.88 42.84 15.85
C ASP A 5 35.09 42.21 14.46
N ILE A 6 35.80 42.92 13.58
CA ILE A 6 36.17 42.42 12.25
C ILE A 6 37.01 41.14 12.37
N SER A 7 37.91 41.07 13.35
CA SER A 7 38.77 39.91 13.57
C SER A 7 37.99 38.68 14.06
N GLU A 8 37.03 38.85 14.98
CA GLU A 8 36.21 37.76 15.49
C GLU A 8 35.25 37.20 14.41
N LYS A 9 34.64 38.09 13.60
CA LYS A 9 33.77 37.70 12.48
C LYS A 9 34.51 36.91 11.41
N GLU A 10 35.73 37.29 11.07
CA GLU A 10 36.53 36.54 10.09
C GLU A 10 37.00 35.19 10.64
N ARG A 11 37.31 35.08 11.95
CA ARG A 11 37.59 33.78 12.58
C ARG A 11 36.38 32.85 12.56
N LEU A 12 35.20 33.38 12.87
CA LEU A 12 33.94 32.64 12.79
C LEU A 12 33.64 32.19 11.35
N ARG A 13 33.84 33.07 10.36
CA ARG A 13 33.72 32.73 8.94
C ARG A 13 34.64 31.58 8.54
N ALA A 14 35.90 31.61 8.95
CA ALA A 14 36.86 30.55 8.65
C ALA A 14 36.42 29.19 9.22
N LYS A 15 35.95 29.18 10.48
CA LYS A 15 35.39 27.98 11.12
C LYS A 15 34.14 27.45 10.40
N ILE A 16 33.26 28.34 9.95
CA ILE A 16 32.06 27.94 9.19
C ILE A 16 32.46 27.28 7.87
N LEU A 17 33.41 27.88 7.14
CA LEU A 17 33.92 27.31 5.89
C LEU A 17 34.55 25.93 6.09
N GLU A 18 35.32 25.77 7.16
CA GLU A 18 35.89 24.47 7.54
C GLU A 18 34.81 23.44 7.84
N ALA A 19 33.82 23.79 8.66
CA ALA A 19 32.72 22.89 9.02
C ALA A 19 31.87 22.48 7.80
N ILE A 20 31.67 23.40 6.84
CA ILE A 20 30.93 23.14 5.60
C ILE A 20 31.74 22.26 4.64
N ARG A 21 33.08 22.39 4.60
CA ARG A 21 33.93 21.60 3.69
C ARG A 21 33.70 20.08 3.83
N PHE A 22 33.37 19.63 5.04
CA PHE A 22 33.09 18.22 5.35
C PHE A 22 31.58 17.88 5.32
N SER A 23 30.74 18.83 4.90
CA SER A 23 29.29 18.75 4.94
C SER A 23 28.66 18.97 3.57
N LYS A 24 28.40 17.88 2.83
CA LYS A 24 27.79 17.91 1.49
C LYS A 24 26.39 18.57 1.40
N LYS A 25 25.78 18.94 2.53
CA LYS A 25 24.38 19.40 2.60
C LYS A 25 24.22 20.82 3.16
N PHE A 26 25.31 21.47 3.56
CA PHE A 26 25.25 22.79 4.18
C PHE A 26 26.02 23.80 3.31
N TRP A 27 25.61 25.06 3.33
CA TRP A 27 26.32 26.17 2.69
C TRP A 27 26.36 27.37 3.63
N ILE A 28 27.26 28.31 3.35
CA ILE A 28 27.42 29.51 4.14
C ILE A 28 26.33 30.51 3.75
N THR A 29 25.79 31.21 4.74
CA THR A 29 24.89 32.34 4.55
C THR A 29 25.48 33.58 5.24
N TYR A 30 25.02 34.76 4.84
CA TYR A 30 25.34 36.01 5.51
C TYR A 30 24.07 36.84 5.65
N ARG A 31 23.63 37.05 6.88
CA ARG A 31 22.38 37.73 7.23
C ARG A 31 22.50 38.42 8.57
N GLU A 32 21.74 39.48 8.80
CA GLU A 32 21.77 40.26 10.06
C GLU A 32 23.20 40.69 10.49
N ASN A 33 24.06 40.99 9.50
CA ASN A 33 25.47 41.34 9.70
C ASN A 33 26.32 40.27 10.40
N THR A 34 25.96 38.99 10.22
CA THR A 34 26.76 37.86 10.68
C THR A 34 26.75 36.70 9.68
N PHE A 35 27.70 35.78 9.86
CA PHE A 35 27.78 34.54 9.08
C PHE A 35 26.95 33.44 9.71
N GLY A 36 26.46 32.55 8.85
CA GLY A 36 25.67 31.41 9.26
C GLY A 36 25.90 30.20 8.37
N ILE A 37 25.17 29.14 8.67
CA ILE A 37 25.00 27.97 7.81
C ILE A 37 23.54 27.84 7.40
N ALA A 38 23.30 27.28 6.22
CA ALA A 38 21.97 26.91 5.78
C ALA A 38 21.99 25.52 5.14
N SER A 39 20.86 24.83 5.17
CA SER A 39 20.71 23.51 4.57
C SER A 39 19.27 23.28 4.09
N ILE A 40 19.10 22.34 3.16
CA ILE A 40 17.80 21.78 2.80
C ILE A 40 17.74 20.34 3.32
N VAL A 41 16.73 20.05 4.12
CA VAL A 41 16.30 18.70 4.45
C VAL A 41 15.33 18.24 3.37
N ASN A 42 15.71 17.21 2.63
CA ASN A 42 14.79 16.51 1.73
C ASN A 42 14.08 15.42 2.54
N LEU A 43 12.80 15.61 2.81
CA LEU A 43 11.87 14.57 3.24
C LEU A 43 11.29 13.88 2.00
N ILE A 44 10.70 12.71 2.20
CA ILE A 44 10.06 11.93 1.12
C ILE A 44 8.98 12.76 0.39
N TYR A 45 8.33 13.69 1.11
CA TYR A 45 7.18 14.46 0.66
C TYR A 45 7.43 15.98 0.62
N LYS A 46 8.52 16.49 1.21
CA LYS A 46 8.75 17.94 1.38
C LYS A 46 10.23 18.29 1.41
N LYS A 47 10.56 19.50 0.97
CA LYS A 47 11.89 20.09 1.18
C LYS A 47 11.78 21.20 2.22
N SER A 48 12.48 21.04 3.33
CA SER A 48 12.50 22.04 4.40
C SER A 48 13.84 22.75 4.40
N PHE A 49 13.81 24.08 4.33
CA PHE A 49 14.99 24.93 4.48
C PHE A 49 15.24 25.20 5.96
N PHE A 50 16.48 25.29 6.39
CA PHE A 50 16.78 25.91 7.67
C PHE A 50 18.07 26.70 7.59
N GLU A 51 18.14 27.75 8.41
CA GLU A 51 19.27 28.67 8.49
C GLU A 51 19.67 28.82 9.96
N VAL A 52 20.97 28.82 10.25
CA VAL A 52 21.52 29.10 11.58
C VAL A 52 22.53 30.21 11.48
N LEU A 53 22.27 31.32 12.17
CA LEU A 53 23.16 32.46 12.27
C LEU A 53 23.97 32.37 13.56
N PHE A 54 25.28 32.63 13.46
CA PHE A 54 26.20 32.63 14.58
C PHE A 54 26.59 34.06 14.90
N PHE A 55 26.29 34.57 16.10
CA PHE A 55 26.66 35.92 16.50
C PHE A 55 27.97 35.92 17.29
N THR A 56 28.74 37.00 17.19
CA THR A 56 29.99 37.14 17.98
C THR A 56 29.66 37.33 19.46
N ASN A 57 30.59 36.96 20.36
CA ASN A 57 30.41 37.18 21.80
C ASN A 57 30.20 38.67 22.09
N LYS A 58 30.88 39.53 21.32
CA LYS A 58 30.72 40.98 21.38
C LYS A 58 29.31 41.43 20.97
N ASP A 59 28.78 40.94 19.84
CA ASP A 59 27.41 41.28 19.41
C ASP A 59 26.40 40.90 20.50
N VAL A 60 26.56 39.73 21.13
CA VAL A 60 25.70 39.27 22.23
C VAL A 60 25.77 40.24 23.42
N LEU A 61 26.98 40.59 23.87
CA LEU A 61 27.18 41.46 25.03
C LEU A 61 26.76 42.91 24.79
N GLU A 62 27.01 43.46 23.61
CA GLU A 62 26.76 44.89 23.31
C GLU A 62 25.35 45.16 22.77
N ARG A 63 24.75 44.21 22.03
CA ARG A 63 23.47 44.40 21.33
C ARG A 63 22.34 43.54 21.88
N GLY A 64 22.64 42.67 22.86
CA GLY A 64 21.65 41.75 23.43
C GLY A 64 21.09 40.75 22.42
N VAL A 65 21.80 40.50 21.30
CA VAL A 65 21.37 39.51 20.32
C VAL A 65 21.62 38.10 20.87
N PRO A 66 20.81 37.10 20.49
CA PRO A 66 21.09 35.72 20.88
C PRO A 66 22.39 35.25 20.23
N LEU A 67 23.14 34.41 20.92
CA LEU A 67 24.40 33.85 20.39
C LEU A 67 24.18 32.99 19.12
N LEU A 68 22.99 32.40 19.00
CA LEU A 68 22.57 31.58 17.87
C LEU A 68 21.09 31.86 17.53
N LYS A 69 20.76 31.94 16.25
CA LYS A 69 19.39 32.12 15.75
C LYS A 69 19.08 31.13 14.63
N ILE A 70 17.95 30.44 14.71
CA ILE A 70 17.53 29.43 13.72
C ILE A 70 16.30 29.95 12.98
N TYR A 71 16.30 29.87 11.65
CA TYR A 71 15.13 30.12 10.81
C TYR A 71 14.69 28.83 10.17
N THR A 72 13.39 28.58 10.21
CA THR A 72 12.70 27.54 9.46
C THR A 72 11.52 28.19 8.74
N PRO A 73 11.22 27.83 7.47
CA PRO A 73 9.97 28.23 6.84
C PRO A 73 8.83 27.51 7.57
N ILE A 74 8.26 28.23 8.52
CA ILE A 74 6.97 28.17 9.21
C ILE A 74 6.00 27.08 8.70
N GLU A 75 5.60 26.19 9.62
CA GLU A 75 4.22 25.69 9.90
C GLU A 75 4.25 24.35 10.64
N ASP A 76 5.32 23.56 10.53
CA ASP A 76 5.54 22.41 11.39
C ASP A 76 6.31 22.91 12.63
N GLU A 77 5.67 22.92 13.81
CA GLU A 77 6.37 23.10 15.09
C GLU A 77 7.29 21.90 15.34
N ILE A 78 8.37 21.79 14.56
CA ILE A 78 9.54 21.06 15.02
C ILE A 78 10.06 21.90 16.16
N ASP A 79 9.74 21.48 17.38
CA ASP A 79 10.14 22.17 18.59
C ASP A 79 11.66 22.07 18.76
N PHE A 80 12.36 22.97 18.08
CA PHE A 80 13.76 23.21 18.28
C PHE A 80 14.01 24.01 19.58
N ASN A 81 13.03 24.20 20.47
CA ASN A 81 13.31 24.80 21.78
C ASN A 81 14.19 23.89 22.66
N GLU A 82 14.35 22.60 22.34
CA GLU A 82 15.48 21.77 22.85
C GLU A 82 16.87 22.20 22.31
N ILE A 83 16.94 23.14 21.35
CA ILE A 83 18.20 23.75 20.84
C ILE A 83 18.62 24.96 21.71
N ILE A 84 17.91 25.27 22.79
CA ILE A 84 18.26 26.40 23.68
C ILE A 84 19.47 26.07 24.58
N PHE A 85 20.62 26.66 24.16
CA PHE A 85 21.61 27.40 24.95
C PHE A 85 22.61 26.70 25.90
N GLU A 86 23.21 25.58 25.47
CA GLU A 86 24.66 25.46 25.71
C GLU A 86 25.38 25.59 24.38
N PRO A 87 25.95 26.77 24.09
CA PRO A 87 26.71 26.95 22.88
C PRO A 87 27.92 26.03 22.93
N ASP A 88 28.07 25.20 21.91
CA ASP A 88 29.28 24.45 21.74
C ASP A 88 30.41 25.43 21.45
N PHE A 89 31.32 25.64 22.38
CA PHE A 89 32.53 26.42 22.17
C PHE A 89 33.69 25.50 21.77
N ASP A 90 34.62 26.04 20.98
CA ASP A 90 35.95 25.45 20.83
C ASP A 90 36.90 26.02 21.90
N GLU A 91 38.13 25.51 21.95
CA GLU A 91 39.16 25.93 22.90
C GLU A 91 39.47 27.44 22.83
N ASP A 92 39.13 28.09 21.72
CA ASP A 92 39.37 29.51 21.48
C ASP A 92 38.25 30.43 21.97
N GLY A 93 37.24 29.88 22.67
CA GLY A 93 36.12 30.62 23.25
C GLY A 93 35.07 31.11 22.25
N LEU A 94 35.19 30.72 20.97
CA LEU A 94 34.21 31.00 19.93
C LEU A 94 33.31 29.78 19.73
N ILE A 95 32.09 30.04 19.25
CA ILE A 95 31.14 29.01 18.84
C ILE A 95 31.79 28.04 17.85
N SER A 96 31.44 26.76 17.94
CA SER A 96 31.88 25.65 17.11
C SER A 96 30.79 25.28 16.09
N PRO A 97 30.87 25.78 14.84
CA PRO A 97 29.89 25.44 13.80
C PRO A 97 29.85 23.93 13.51
N LEU A 98 30.97 23.22 13.66
CA LEU A 98 31.07 21.79 13.41
C LEU A 98 30.23 20.96 14.40
N LYS A 99 30.36 21.24 15.71
CA LYS A 99 29.58 20.57 16.76
C LYS A 99 28.09 20.84 16.59
N ILE A 100 27.74 22.09 16.27
CA ILE A 100 26.36 22.50 15.98
C ILE A 100 25.79 21.76 14.77
N ILE A 101 26.51 21.69 13.64
CA ILE A 101 26.07 20.91 12.46
C ILE A 101 25.83 19.44 12.83
N SER A 102 26.72 18.84 13.62
CA SER A 102 26.60 17.45 14.06
C SER A 102 25.35 17.22 14.91
N ARG A 103 25.15 18.07 15.93
CA ARG A 103 23.97 18.02 16.83
C ARG A 103 22.69 18.25 16.04
N MET A 104 22.65 19.26 15.18
CA MET A 104 21.51 19.52 14.30
C MET A 104 21.18 18.31 13.44
N ARG A 105 22.16 17.67 12.79
CA ARG A 105 21.91 16.45 12.00
C ARG A 105 21.29 15.34 12.83
N LYS A 106 21.73 15.15 14.07
CA LYS A 106 21.18 14.13 14.98
C LYS A 106 19.73 14.46 15.37
N LEU A 107 19.46 15.71 15.74
CA LEU A 107 18.12 16.19 16.09
C LEU A 107 17.15 16.11 14.91
N ILE A 108 17.55 16.65 13.76
CA ILE A 108 16.87 16.50 12.45
C ILE A 108 16.48 15.04 12.28
N ARG A 109 17.44 14.10 12.30
CA ARG A 109 17.13 12.67 12.10
C ARG A 109 16.15 12.12 13.14
N LYS A 110 16.27 12.52 14.41
CA LYS A 110 15.41 12.03 15.49
C LYS A 110 13.98 12.55 15.32
N GLU A 111 13.79 13.85 15.21
CA GLU A 111 12.47 14.48 15.08
C GLU A 111 11.80 14.08 13.75
N PHE A 112 12.54 14.04 12.64
CA PHE A 112 11.97 13.57 11.37
C PHE A 112 11.56 12.11 11.42
N ARG A 113 12.34 11.24 12.07
CA ARG A 113 11.96 9.84 12.22
C ARG A 113 10.70 9.70 13.07
N LYS A 114 10.61 10.42 14.18
CA LYS A 114 9.42 10.43 15.05
C LYS A 114 8.18 10.91 14.28
N HIS A 115 8.29 12.00 13.52
CA HIS A 115 7.19 12.53 12.71
C HIS A 115 6.76 11.54 11.61
N LEU A 116 7.73 10.94 10.92
CA LEU A 116 7.46 9.92 9.90
C LEU A 116 6.76 8.69 10.50
N GLU A 117 7.20 8.22 11.67
CA GLU A 117 6.57 7.09 12.37
C GLU A 117 5.10 7.39 12.71
N ILE A 118 4.77 8.63 13.09
CA ILE A 118 3.37 9.06 13.32
C ILE A 118 2.58 9.02 12.01
N LEU A 119 3.11 9.64 10.95
CA LEU A 119 2.41 9.69 9.66
C LEU A 119 2.23 8.30 9.03
N GLU A 120 3.23 7.42 9.17
CA GLU A 120 3.17 6.03 8.71
C GLU A 120 2.10 5.23 9.47
N GLU A 121 1.94 5.46 10.77
CA GLU A 121 0.86 4.82 11.54
C GLU A 121 -0.52 5.35 11.11
N GLU A 122 -0.70 6.64 10.85
CA GLU A 122 -1.96 7.17 10.31
C GLU A 122 -2.30 6.56 8.95
N VAL A 123 -1.32 6.46 8.05
CA VAL A 123 -1.50 5.78 6.74
C VAL A 123 -1.96 4.35 6.95
N LYS A 124 -1.29 3.61 7.83
CA LYS A 124 -1.63 2.21 8.14
C LYS A 124 -3.03 2.07 8.71
N LEU A 125 -3.46 2.95 9.61
CA LEU A 125 -4.82 2.94 10.17
C LEU A 125 -5.88 3.23 9.10
N ILE A 126 -5.62 4.16 8.19
CA ILE A 126 -6.51 4.44 7.04
C ILE A 126 -6.56 3.23 6.10
N ASP A 127 -5.39 2.67 5.74
CA ASP A 127 -5.24 1.50 4.87
C ASP A 127 -5.87 0.23 5.48
N GLN A 128 -6.10 0.19 6.79
CA GLN A 128 -6.82 -0.93 7.41
C GLN A 128 -8.34 -0.80 7.25
N LYS A 129 -8.89 0.41 7.13
CA LYS A 129 -10.35 0.65 7.19
C LYS A 129 -10.99 1.08 5.88
N TYR A 130 -10.25 1.76 5.01
CA TYR A 130 -10.84 2.49 3.88
C TYR A 130 -10.06 2.29 2.58
N GLU A 131 -10.78 2.24 1.46
CA GLU A 131 -10.15 2.37 0.14
C GLU A 131 -9.54 3.76 0.01
N ASN A 132 -8.24 3.82 -0.25
CA ASN A 132 -7.55 5.07 -0.37
C ASN A 132 -6.26 4.94 -1.20
N TYR A 133 -5.75 6.05 -1.72
CA TYR A 133 -4.52 6.10 -2.50
C TYR A 133 -3.86 7.47 -2.42
N ALA A 134 -2.54 7.50 -2.61
CA ALA A 134 -1.75 8.73 -2.62
C ALA A 134 -2.06 9.58 -3.85
N LEU A 135 -2.17 10.89 -3.66
CA LEU A 135 -2.32 11.90 -4.71
C LEU A 135 -0.96 12.54 -5.00
N GLU A 136 -0.68 12.78 -6.28
CA GLU A 136 0.53 13.48 -6.73
C GLU A 136 1.85 12.83 -6.26
N ASN A 137 1.84 11.51 -6.00
CA ASN A 137 2.94 10.75 -5.39
C ASN A 137 3.35 11.25 -3.99
N VAL A 138 2.43 11.88 -3.26
CA VAL A 138 2.64 12.31 -1.88
C VAL A 138 1.92 11.34 -0.94
N PRO A 139 2.64 10.52 -0.14
CA PRO A 139 2.03 9.45 0.66
C PRO A 139 0.96 9.90 1.66
N TYR A 140 1.05 11.15 2.13
CA TYR A 140 0.20 11.74 3.18
C TYR A 140 -0.84 12.72 2.62
N HIS A 141 -0.93 12.83 1.29
CA HIS A 141 -2.05 13.45 0.60
C HIS A 141 -2.83 12.34 -0.07
N ARG A 142 -3.99 11.98 0.49
CA ARG A 142 -4.69 10.75 0.12
C ARG A 142 -6.11 11.04 -0.31
N LYS A 143 -6.55 10.34 -1.35
CA LYS A 143 -7.95 10.30 -1.75
C LYS A 143 -8.59 9.07 -1.15
N ILE A 144 -9.64 9.29 -0.37
CA ILE A 144 -10.36 8.24 0.35
C ILE A 144 -11.71 8.05 -0.31
N ARG A 145 -12.04 6.81 -0.66
CA ARG A 145 -13.31 6.43 -1.30
C ARG A 145 -14.12 5.57 -0.35
N ILE A 146 -15.37 5.95 -0.16
CA ILE A 146 -16.25 5.31 0.81
C ILE A 146 -17.50 4.84 0.09
N PHE A 147 -17.79 3.55 0.26
CA PHE A 147 -18.96 2.90 -0.30
C PHE A 147 -20.15 3.04 0.65
N PHE A 148 -21.24 3.58 0.11
CA PHE A 148 -22.57 3.42 0.68
C PHE A 148 -23.34 2.42 -0.21
N PRO A 149 -24.29 1.65 0.35
CA PRO A 149 -25.07 0.66 -0.40
C PRO A 149 -25.57 1.11 -1.79
N THR A 150 -25.92 2.40 -1.96
CA THR A 150 -26.49 2.95 -3.19
C THR A 150 -25.59 3.96 -3.92
N PHE A 151 -24.49 4.42 -3.34
CA PHE A 151 -23.61 5.42 -3.94
C PHE A 151 -22.19 5.40 -3.37
N VAL A 152 -21.26 6.08 -4.04
CA VAL A 152 -19.88 6.23 -3.58
C VAL A 152 -19.59 7.72 -3.42
N VAL A 153 -18.93 8.06 -2.32
CA VAL A 153 -18.37 9.38 -2.08
C VAL A 153 -16.86 9.28 -1.97
N SER A 154 -16.20 10.43 -2.11
CA SER A 154 -14.77 10.54 -1.82
C SER A 154 -14.43 11.88 -1.21
N LEU A 155 -13.35 11.90 -0.44
CA LEU A 155 -12.72 13.07 0.12
C LEU A 155 -11.22 12.97 -0.12
N ASP A 156 -10.60 14.11 -0.39
CA ASP A 156 -9.15 14.25 -0.50
C ASP A 156 -8.66 14.86 0.81
N ILE A 157 -7.71 14.22 1.49
CA ILE A 157 -7.17 14.67 2.78
C ILE A 157 -5.65 14.80 2.68
N ASN A 158 -5.15 15.99 2.97
CA ASN A 158 -3.72 16.22 3.14
C ASN A 158 -3.42 16.39 4.63
N PHE A 159 -2.71 15.40 5.18
CA PHE A 159 -2.30 15.34 6.57
C PHE A 159 -0.77 15.32 6.72
N GLU A 160 -0.03 15.86 5.74
CA GLU A 160 1.44 15.98 5.80
C GLU A 160 1.94 16.74 7.04
N LYS A 161 1.10 17.66 7.55
CA LYS A 161 1.36 18.50 8.73
C LYS A 161 0.80 17.92 10.03
N TYR A 162 0.22 16.72 10.00
CA TYR A 162 -0.31 16.07 11.20
C TYR A 162 0.80 15.97 12.26
N PRO A 163 0.59 16.38 13.53
CA PRO A 163 -0.70 16.46 14.24
C PRO A 163 -1.52 17.75 14.06
N LEU A 164 -1.13 18.68 13.17
CA LEU A 164 -2.00 19.81 12.82
C LEU A 164 -3.24 19.35 12.04
N LEU A 165 -4.29 20.17 12.10
CA LEU A 165 -5.55 19.91 11.42
C LEU A 165 -5.32 19.68 9.92
N PRO A 166 -5.70 18.50 9.37
CA PRO A 166 -5.57 18.21 7.95
C PRO A 166 -6.43 19.13 7.09
N THR A 167 -5.99 19.40 5.87
CA THR A 167 -6.84 20.05 4.87
C THR A 167 -7.64 19.00 4.12
N MET A 168 -8.94 19.20 4.00
CA MET A 168 -9.86 18.28 3.35
C MET A 168 -10.62 18.95 2.21
N SER A 169 -10.80 18.22 1.11
CA SER A 169 -11.65 18.61 -0.01
C SER A 169 -12.65 17.52 -0.37
N PHE A 170 -13.89 17.91 -0.64
CA PHE A 170 -14.99 16.98 -0.90
C PHE A 170 -15.24 16.79 -2.39
N SER A 171 -15.40 15.53 -2.80
CA SER A 171 -15.90 15.24 -4.14
C SER A 171 -17.28 15.82 -4.38
N ARG A 172 -17.63 16.04 -5.64
CA ARG A 172 -18.95 16.57 -6.03
C ARG A 172 -20.11 15.79 -5.41
N ASN A 173 -20.01 14.46 -5.30
CA ASN A 173 -21.07 13.66 -4.69
C ASN A 173 -21.22 13.91 -3.20
N LEU A 174 -20.09 14.02 -2.48
CA LEU A 174 -20.09 14.33 -1.05
C LEU A 174 -20.60 15.74 -0.79
N ALA A 175 -20.16 16.72 -1.59
CA ALA A 175 -20.57 18.12 -1.50
C ALA A 175 -22.09 18.35 -1.72
N LYS A 176 -22.80 17.40 -2.33
CA LYS A 176 -24.27 17.42 -2.42
C LYS A 176 -24.95 17.08 -1.10
N ILE A 177 -24.29 16.31 -0.25
CA ILE A 177 -24.81 15.79 1.02
C ILE A 177 -24.31 16.65 2.18
N LEU A 178 -23.02 16.98 2.21
CA LEU A 178 -22.34 17.67 3.29
C LEU A 178 -21.38 18.71 2.71
N SER A 179 -21.47 19.95 3.18
CA SER A 179 -20.54 21.00 2.75
C SER A 179 -19.26 20.97 3.59
N GLU A 180 -18.12 21.32 2.98
CA GLU A 180 -16.84 21.40 3.71
C GLU A 180 -16.96 22.32 4.93
N LYS A 181 -17.53 23.53 4.75
CA LYS A 181 -17.71 24.50 5.85
C LYS A 181 -18.42 23.88 7.05
N GLU A 182 -19.53 23.20 6.80
CA GLU A 182 -20.31 22.56 7.85
C GLU A 182 -19.56 21.38 8.50
N PHE A 183 -18.75 20.67 7.72
CA PHE A 183 -17.91 19.62 8.29
C PHE A 183 -16.84 20.20 9.21
N TYR A 184 -16.22 21.33 8.84
CA TYR A 184 -15.28 22.04 9.73
C TYR A 184 -15.93 22.58 11.02
N GLU A 185 -17.27 22.68 11.08
CA GLU A 185 -18.02 23.08 12.29
C GLU A 185 -18.27 21.92 13.27
N GLN A 186 -17.91 20.67 12.92
CA GLN A 186 -18.09 19.52 13.81
C GLN A 186 -17.17 19.57 15.04
N GLU A 187 -17.63 19.03 16.17
CA GLU A 187 -16.91 19.08 17.46
C GLU A 187 -15.50 18.46 17.37
N ILE A 188 -15.34 17.36 16.64
CA ILE A 188 -14.05 16.69 16.43
C ILE A 188 -13.01 17.60 15.75
N ILE A 189 -13.47 18.57 14.95
CA ILE A 189 -12.62 19.54 14.26
C ILE A 189 -12.48 20.84 15.06
N GLN A 190 -13.58 21.35 15.63
CA GLN A 190 -13.55 22.59 16.42
C GLN A 190 -12.70 22.48 17.68
N ASN A 191 -12.64 21.28 18.28
CA ASN A 191 -11.86 21.00 19.48
C ASN A 191 -10.51 20.33 19.15
N TRP A 192 -9.94 20.59 17.96
CA TRP A 192 -8.69 19.97 17.52
C TRP A 192 -7.54 20.23 18.51
N ASN A 193 -6.97 19.15 19.06
CA ASN A 193 -5.89 19.22 20.03
C ASN A 193 -4.59 18.72 19.39
N VAL A 194 -3.62 19.60 19.15
CA VAL A 194 -2.34 19.23 18.53
C VAL A 194 -1.50 18.27 19.40
N VAL A 195 -1.71 18.27 20.73
CA VAL A 195 -1.00 17.37 21.66
C VAL A 195 -1.59 15.97 21.63
N GLN A 196 -2.90 15.86 21.40
CA GLN A 196 -3.62 14.59 21.33
C GLN A 196 -4.70 14.69 20.24
N PRO A 197 -4.30 14.73 18.96
CA PRO A 197 -5.25 14.86 17.87
C PRO A 197 -6.04 13.56 17.72
N PRO A 198 -7.28 13.62 17.22
CA PRO A 198 -7.98 12.43 16.79
C PRO A 198 -7.24 11.80 15.60
N HIS A 199 -7.32 10.48 15.48
CA HIS A 199 -6.77 9.80 14.32
C HIS A 199 -7.51 10.20 13.05
N ILE A 200 -6.82 10.15 11.90
CA ILE A 200 -7.42 10.56 10.63
C ILE A 200 -8.65 9.71 10.29
N TYR A 201 -8.63 8.43 10.63
CA TYR A 201 -9.78 7.55 10.39
C TYR A 201 -11.02 7.97 11.20
N GLU A 202 -10.86 8.58 12.37
CA GLU A 202 -11.97 8.99 13.24
C GLU A 202 -12.73 10.16 12.64
N ILE A 203 -12.00 11.06 11.95
CA ILE A 203 -12.58 12.14 11.15
C ILE A 203 -13.44 11.54 10.03
N ILE A 204 -12.98 10.46 9.40
CA ILE A 204 -13.70 9.78 8.32
C ILE A 204 -14.94 9.07 8.87
N ASP A 205 -14.82 8.41 10.02
CA ASP A 205 -15.93 7.74 10.72
C ASP A 205 -17.04 8.76 11.05
N GLU A 206 -16.69 9.94 11.61
CA GLU A 206 -17.64 11.03 11.89
C GLU A 206 -18.32 11.54 10.61
N MET A 207 -17.55 11.74 9.52
CA MET A 207 -18.12 12.12 8.23
C MET A 207 -19.13 11.07 7.72
N CYS A 208 -18.83 9.78 7.88
CA CYS A 208 -19.74 8.70 7.51
C CYS A 208 -21.04 8.75 8.33
N GLU A 209 -20.95 9.00 9.63
CA GLU A 209 -22.13 9.17 10.49
C GLU A 209 -23.02 10.33 10.02
N ILE A 210 -22.42 11.50 9.74
CA ILE A 210 -23.18 12.67 9.26
C ILE A 210 -23.86 12.35 7.93
N VAL A 211 -23.13 11.72 7.01
CA VAL A 211 -23.69 11.31 5.71
C VAL A 211 -24.88 10.38 5.92
N THR A 212 -24.73 9.29 6.69
CA THR A 212 -25.83 8.32 6.93
C THR A 212 -27.06 8.97 7.57
N LYS A 213 -26.87 9.82 8.59
CA LYS A 213 -27.95 10.59 9.22
C LYS A 213 -28.68 11.48 8.20
N ARG A 214 -27.94 12.18 7.34
CA ARG A 214 -28.52 13.08 6.33
C ARG A 214 -29.28 12.38 5.23
N VAL A 215 -28.83 11.20 4.82
CA VAL A 215 -29.50 10.45 3.76
C VAL A 215 -30.57 9.48 4.30
N ASN A 216 -30.92 9.59 5.60
CA ASN A 216 -31.88 8.72 6.28
C ASN A 216 -31.55 7.22 6.10
N MET A 217 -30.27 6.88 6.21
CA MET A 217 -29.79 5.50 6.13
C MET A 217 -29.39 5.00 7.51
N ASP A 218 -29.50 3.69 7.71
CA ASP A 218 -28.90 3.03 8.87
C ASP A 218 -27.40 3.33 8.91
N SER A 219 -26.85 3.41 10.13
CA SER A 219 -25.41 3.54 10.34
C SER A 219 -24.64 2.50 9.53
N LEU A 220 -23.50 2.88 8.97
CA LEU A 220 -22.63 1.93 8.27
C LEU A 220 -22.28 0.79 9.21
N LYS A 221 -22.54 -0.44 8.77
CA LYS A 221 -22.13 -1.63 9.49
C LYS A 221 -20.60 -1.69 9.53
N ARG A 222 -20.04 -2.26 10.60
CA ARG A 222 -18.58 -2.40 10.82
C ARG A 222 -17.80 -2.84 9.57
N ASN A 223 -18.34 -3.81 8.82
CA ASN A 223 -17.68 -4.39 7.65
C ASN A 223 -18.22 -3.87 6.31
N SER A 224 -18.92 -2.73 6.28
CA SER A 224 -19.57 -2.23 5.05
C SER A 224 -18.60 -1.88 3.93
N GLN A 225 -17.34 -1.60 4.28
CA GLN A 225 -16.27 -1.30 3.33
C GLN A 225 -15.52 -2.56 2.88
N HIS A 226 -15.71 -3.69 3.56
CA HIS A 226 -14.80 -4.82 3.56
C HIS A 226 -15.44 -6.10 3.00
N LEU A 227 -14.62 -6.92 2.36
CA LEU A 227 -14.85 -8.35 2.20
C LEU A 227 -14.19 -9.07 3.37
N VAL A 228 -15.00 -9.69 4.22
CA VAL A 228 -14.53 -10.42 5.40
C VAL A 228 -14.82 -11.90 5.22
N VAL A 229 -13.78 -12.71 5.34
CA VAL A 229 -13.86 -14.17 5.38
C VAL A 229 -13.33 -14.62 6.74
N SER A 230 -14.07 -15.45 7.46
CA SER A 230 -13.71 -15.90 8.80
C SER A 230 -13.92 -17.39 8.96
N ASN A 231 -12.85 -18.10 9.30
CA ASN A 231 -12.78 -19.55 9.51
C ASN A 231 -13.46 -20.34 8.37
N LEU A 232 -13.28 -19.88 7.14
CA LEU A 232 -13.87 -20.51 5.97
C LEU A 232 -13.16 -21.83 5.69
N SER A 233 -13.93 -22.92 5.74
CA SER A 233 -13.44 -24.22 5.30
C SER A 233 -14.35 -24.80 4.22
N ILE A 234 -13.73 -25.30 3.16
CA ILE A 234 -14.35 -25.89 1.98
C ILE A 234 -13.66 -27.24 1.75
N HIS A 235 -14.45 -28.31 1.79
CA HIS A 235 -13.94 -29.68 1.74
C HIS A 235 -12.86 -29.94 2.80
N ASP A 236 -11.99 -30.91 2.55
CA ASP A 236 -10.92 -31.30 3.47
C ASP A 236 -9.61 -30.52 3.31
N GLN A 237 -9.43 -29.80 2.21
CA GLN A 237 -8.15 -29.20 1.83
C GLN A 237 -8.07 -27.70 2.10
N ILE A 238 -9.19 -26.99 1.97
CA ILE A 238 -9.27 -25.58 2.31
C ILE A 238 -9.84 -25.48 3.71
N LYS A 239 -9.01 -25.18 4.70
CA LYS A 239 -9.40 -25.12 6.11
C LYS A 239 -9.00 -23.79 6.75
N ASP A 240 -9.92 -23.28 7.56
CA ASP A 240 -9.72 -22.14 8.46
C ASP A 240 -9.22 -20.85 7.79
N ILE A 241 -9.61 -20.59 6.53
CA ILE A 241 -9.24 -19.34 5.85
C ILE A 241 -9.89 -18.15 6.57
N SER A 242 -9.07 -17.17 6.93
CA SER A 242 -9.54 -15.88 7.43
C SER A 242 -8.77 -14.73 6.78
N PHE A 243 -9.49 -13.75 6.25
CA PHE A 243 -8.92 -12.48 5.76
C PHE A 243 -9.96 -11.37 5.79
N ASP A 244 -9.46 -10.15 5.74
CA ASP A 244 -10.26 -8.94 5.66
C ASP A 244 -9.61 -7.95 4.69
N MET A 245 -10.37 -7.45 3.71
CA MET A 245 -9.89 -6.43 2.77
C MET A 245 -11.00 -5.48 2.32
N HIS A 246 -10.66 -4.19 2.28
CA HIS A 246 -11.49 -3.20 1.60
C HIS A 246 -11.29 -3.23 0.07
N ARG A 247 -12.14 -2.50 -0.65
CA ARG A 247 -12.00 -2.29 -2.10
C ARG A 247 -10.73 -1.50 -2.45
N GLY A 248 -10.23 -1.64 -3.67
CA GLY A 248 -8.94 -1.09 -4.07
C GLY A 248 -7.75 -1.95 -3.63
N LYS A 249 -7.99 -3.13 -3.02
CA LYS A 249 -6.97 -4.13 -2.71
C LYS A 249 -7.07 -5.38 -3.58
N SER A 250 -5.96 -6.08 -3.68
CA SER A 250 -5.82 -7.41 -4.29
C SER A 250 -5.38 -8.47 -3.27
N LEU A 251 -6.02 -9.63 -3.32
CA LEU A 251 -5.57 -10.85 -2.67
C LEU A 251 -4.93 -11.80 -3.69
N GLY A 252 -3.65 -12.09 -3.52
CA GLY A 252 -2.97 -13.15 -4.25
C GLY A 252 -3.09 -14.47 -3.50
N ILE A 253 -3.52 -15.53 -4.18
CA ILE A 253 -3.62 -16.87 -3.60
C ILE A 253 -2.47 -17.71 -4.15
N ILE A 254 -1.72 -18.36 -3.27
CA ILE A 254 -0.68 -19.31 -3.62
C ILE A 254 -0.99 -20.66 -2.94
N PHE A 255 -0.95 -21.72 -3.74
CA PHE A 255 -1.12 -23.10 -3.30
C PHE A 255 0.21 -23.83 -3.39
N ASP A 256 0.48 -24.75 -2.45
CA ASP A 256 1.62 -25.67 -2.58
C ASP A 256 1.47 -26.53 -3.85
N GLU A 257 2.46 -26.42 -4.74
CA GLU A 257 2.46 -27.06 -6.05
C GLU A 257 2.78 -28.56 -6.01
N GLU A 258 3.42 -29.09 -4.96
CA GLU A 258 3.65 -30.55 -4.83
C GLU A 258 2.33 -31.32 -4.63
N ILE A 259 1.26 -30.61 -4.26
CA ILE A 259 -0.12 -31.08 -4.19
C ILE A 259 -0.75 -31.17 -5.60
N LEU A 260 -0.30 -30.37 -6.58
CA LEU A 260 -0.90 -30.23 -7.92
C LEU A 260 -0.73 -31.44 -8.86
N ARG A 261 -0.27 -32.59 -8.36
CA ARG A 261 -0.30 -33.84 -9.13
C ARG A 261 -1.68 -34.49 -9.17
N ASP A 262 -2.59 -34.10 -8.27
CA ASP A 262 -4.00 -34.53 -8.29
C ASP A 262 -4.92 -33.49 -8.96
N VAL A 263 -5.93 -33.99 -9.67
CA VAL A 263 -6.77 -33.23 -10.62
C VAL A 263 -7.78 -32.29 -9.93
N ASP A 264 -7.95 -32.40 -8.60
CA ASP A 264 -9.10 -31.86 -7.83
C ASP A 264 -8.98 -30.38 -7.41
N HIS A 265 -7.77 -29.82 -7.26
CA HIS A 265 -7.60 -28.49 -6.63
C HIS A 265 -8.14 -27.30 -7.44
N ARG A 266 -8.25 -27.44 -8.78
CA ARG A 266 -8.91 -26.42 -9.59
C ARG A 266 -10.41 -26.34 -9.29
N ILE A 267 -11.00 -27.46 -8.88
CA ILE A 267 -12.40 -27.53 -8.43
C ILE A 267 -12.50 -26.88 -7.05
N GLU A 268 -11.57 -27.18 -6.13
CA GLU A 268 -11.55 -26.57 -4.79
C GLU A 268 -11.38 -25.04 -4.81
N LEU A 269 -10.47 -24.51 -5.64
CA LEU A 269 -10.32 -23.07 -5.83
C LEU A 269 -11.57 -22.44 -6.48
N LEU A 270 -12.19 -23.14 -7.42
CA LEU A 270 -13.43 -22.69 -8.02
C LEU A 270 -14.57 -22.68 -6.98
N ASP A 271 -14.64 -23.68 -6.10
CA ASP A 271 -15.60 -23.74 -5.00
C ASP A 271 -15.37 -22.61 -4.00
N LEU A 272 -14.12 -22.23 -3.72
CA LEU A 272 -13.79 -21.02 -2.96
C LEU A 272 -14.33 -19.76 -3.63
N PHE A 273 -14.11 -19.60 -4.92
CA PHE A 273 -14.65 -18.45 -5.67
C PHE A 273 -16.18 -18.47 -5.70
N GLU A 274 -16.81 -19.63 -5.91
CA GLU A 274 -18.27 -19.76 -5.91
C GLU A 274 -18.87 -19.58 -4.51
N ALA A 275 -18.13 -19.89 -3.44
CA ALA A 275 -18.52 -19.60 -2.06
C ALA A 275 -18.53 -18.09 -1.81
N ILE A 276 -17.47 -17.38 -2.21
CA ILE A 276 -17.39 -15.91 -2.10
C ILE A 276 -18.47 -15.23 -2.95
N LYS A 277 -18.79 -15.78 -4.13
CA LYS A 277 -19.88 -15.32 -4.99
C LYS A 277 -21.27 -15.62 -4.42
N GLY A 278 -21.37 -16.58 -3.51
CA GLY A 278 -22.62 -17.01 -2.86
C GLY A 278 -23.44 -18.02 -3.66
N ASN A 279 -22.80 -18.75 -4.58
CA ASN A 279 -23.40 -19.83 -5.34
C ASN A 279 -23.11 -21.21 -4.74
N TYR A 280 -21.98 -21.34 -4.04
CA TYR A 280 -21.63 -22.55 -3.29
C TYR A 280 -22.11 -22.42 -1.84
N LYS A 281 -22.72 -23.48 -1.30
CA LYS A 281 -23.36 -23.47 0.03
C LYS A 281 -22.72 -24.42 1.04
N ASP A 282 -21.89 -25.35 0.57
CA ASP A 282 -21.35 -26.43 1.39
C ASP A 282 -20.00 -26.03 2.00
N PHE A 283 -20.03 -25.02 2.87
CA PHE A 283 -18.85 -24.52 3.56
C PHE A 283 -19.17 -24.21 5.03
N SER A 284 -18.14 -24.18 5.87
CA SER A 284 -18.24 -23.71 7.25
C SER A 284 -17.61 -22.33 7.42
N GLY A 285 -17.88 -21.64 8.52
CA GLY A 285 -17.43 -20.27 8.75
C GLY A 285 -18.39 -19.22 8.16
N THR A 286 -17.88 -18.00 7.97
CA THR A 286 -18.69 -16.87 7.50
C THR A 286 -18.00 -16.07 6.41
N ILE A 287 -18.79 -15.61 5.44
CA ILE A 287 -18.36 -14.68 4.39
C ILE A 287 -19.31 -13.48 4.44
N GLU A 288 -18.75 -12.30 4.70
CA GLU A 288 -19.46 -11.03 4.61
C GLU A 288 -18.92 -10.21 3.44
N VAL A 289 -19.79 -9.93 2.47
CA VAL A 289 -19.48 -9.06 1.34
C VAL A 289 -20.07 -7.69 1.66
N PHE A 290 -19.20 -6.74 2.04
CA PHE A 290 -19.54 -5.34 2.29
C PHE A 290 -20.66 -5.17 3.33
N GLY A 291 -20.51 -5.86 4.47
CA GLY A 291 -21.41 -5.80 5.63
C GLY A 291 -22.68 -6.64 5.49
N ARG A 292 -22.74 -7.53 4.50
CA ARG A 292 -23.84 -8.48 4.30
C ARG A 292 -23.29 -9.90 4.17
N PHE A 293 -23.84 -10.83 4.95
CA PHE A 293 -23.55 -12.25 4.78
C PHE A 293 -23.86 -12.70 3.36
N VAL A 294 -22.98 -13.54 2.80
CA VAL A 294 -23.06 -13.98 1.39
C VAL A 294 -24.39 -14.68 1.06
N GLN A 295 -24.97 -15.36 2.06
CA GLN A 295 -26.27 -16.03 1.95
C GLN A 295 -27.43 -15.04 1.83
N LEU A 296 -27.26 -13.79 2.27
CA LEU A 296 -28.26 -12.71 2.25
C LEU A 296 -28.07 -11.75 1.07
N LEU A 297 -27.09 -11.97 0.21
CA LEU A 297 -26.89 -11.14 -0.98
C LEU A 297 -28.04 -11.30 -1.97
N SER A 298 -28.55 -10.16 -2.45
CA SER A 298 -29.52 -10.11 -3.53
C SER A 298 -28.91 -10.60 -4.84
N LYS A 299 -29.77 -11.02 -5.79
CA LYS A 299 -29.34 -11.41 -7.14
C LYS A 299 -28.46 -10.34 -7.80
N LYS A 300 -28.84 -9.07 -7.67
CA LYS A 300 -28.11 -7.92 -8.24
C LYS A 300 -26.73 -7.73 -7.61
N GLU A 301 -26.58 -8.00 -6.31
CA GLU A 301 -25.26 -7.95 -5.65
C GLU A 301 -24.36 -9.09 -6.13
N LYS A 302 -24.90 -10.31 -6.26
CA LYS A 302 -24.17 -11.46 -6.80
C LYS A 302 -23.75 -11.26 -8.25
N GLU A 303 -24.59 -10.62 -9.07
CA GLU A 303 -24.26 -10.24 -10.46
C GLU A 303 -23.09 -9.24 -10.57
N ARG A 304 -22.66 -8.62 -9.46
CA ARG A 304 -21.47 -7.75 -9.41
C ARG A 304 -20.21 -8.48 -8.95
N ILE A 305 -20.27 -9.78 -8.68
CA ILE A 305 -19.12 -10.61 -8.30
C ILE A 305 -18.78 -11.53 -9.47
N PHE A 306 -17.62 -11.29 -10.07
CA PHE A 306 -17.20 -11.96 -11.30
C PHE A 306 -16.18 -13.06 -11.02
N ILE A 307 -16.31 -14.17 -11.72
CA ILE A 307 -15.30 -15.24 -11.79
C ILE A 307 -14.90 -15.34 -13.26
N LEU A 308 -13.63 -15.17 -13.57
CA LEU A 308 -13.11 -15.13 -14.94
C LEU A 308 -12.23 -16.35 -15.26
N PRO A 309 -12.14 -16.74 -16.55
CA PRO A 309 -12.84 -16.18 -17.71
C PRO A 309 -14.31 -16.60 -17.77
N GLU A 310 -15.18 -15.72 -18.29
CA GLU A 310 -16.56 -16.07 -18.60
C GLU A 310 -16.64 -16.86 -19.91
N ALA A 311 -17.70 -17.65 -20.10
CA ALA A 311 -17.95 -18.29 -21.39
C ALA A 311 -18.22 -17.24 -22.48
N TYR A 312 -17.56 -17.36 -23.63
CA TYR A 312 -17.65 -16.41 -24.73
C TYR A 312 -18.35 -17.01 -25.96
N GLU A 313 -19.23 -16.23 -26.60
CA GLU A 313 -19.83 -16.62 -27.87
C GLU A 313 -18.80 -16.62 -29.02
N SER A 314 -18.91 -17.58 -29.95
CA SER A 314 -18.07 -17.65 -31.16
C SER A 314 -18.15 -16.38 -32.02
N LYS A 315 -19.23 -15.61 -31.91
CA LYS A 315 -19.40 -14.32 -32.60
C LYS A 315 -18.35 -13.28 -32.18
N LEU A 316 -17.76 -13.39 -30.99
CA LEU A 316 -16.71 -12.47 -30.52
C LEU A 316 -15.41 -12.63 -31.29
N VAL A 317 -15.10 -13.85 -31.77
CA VAL A 317 -13.84 -14.22 -32.39
C VAL A 317 -13.40 -13.27 -33.52
N PRO A 318 -14.25 -12.94 -34.52
CA PRO A 318 -13.88 -12.01 -35.58
C PRO A 318 -13.97 -10.53 -35.20
N MET A 319 -14.52 -10.18 -34.03
CA MET A 319 -14.75 -8.79 -33.64
C MET A 319 -13.45 -8.10 -33.24
N LYS A 320 -13.37 -6.80 -33.53
CA LYS A 320 -12.31 -5.94 -32.98
C LYS A 320 -12.51 -5.77 -31.47
N ILE A 321 -11.43 -5.70 -30.69
CA ILE A 321 -11.47 -5.53 -29.23
C ILE A 321 -12.46 -4.45 -28.78
N LYS A 322 -12.41 -3.26 -29.41
CA LYS A 322 -13.32 -2.15 -29.07
C LYS A 322 -14.79 -2.48 -29.20
N LYS A 323 -15.17 -3.41 -30.06
CA LYS A 323 -16.56 -3.89 -30.22
C LYS A 323 -16.81 -5.09 -29.32
N ALA A 324 -15.88 -6.05 -29.29
CA ALA A 324 -15.97 -7.27 -28.51
C ALA A 324 -16.13 -7.02 -27.01
N ILE A 325 -15.41 -6.02 -26.46
CA ILE A 325 -15.41 -5.73 -25.01
C ILE A 325 -16.78 -5.27 -24.49
N GLN A 326 -17.61 -4.69 -25.35
CA GLN A 326 -18.93 -4.15 -25.01
C GLN A 326 -20.08 -4.96 -25.63
N TYR A 327 -19.76 -6.10 -26.24
CA TYR A 327 -20.77 -6.98 -26.85
C TYR A 327 -21.72 -7.52 -25.77
N GLU A 328 -23.02 -7.32 -25.95
CA GLU A 328 -24.10 -7.70 -25.02
C GLU A 328 -24.05 -7.02 -23.64
N ILE A 329 -23.27 -5.94 -23.49
CA ILE A 329 -23.24 -5.13 -22.27
C ILE A 329 -23.99 -3.82 -22.50
N ASP A 330 -25.11 -3.65 -21.79
CA ASP A 330 -25.87 -2.41 -21.79
C ASP A 330 -25.25 -1.39 -20.82
N ILE A 331 -24.15 -0.78 -21.25
CA ILE A 331 -23.40 0.22 -20.46
C ILE A 331 -24.29 1.42 -20.11
N ASP A 332 -25.19 1.83 -21.01
CA ASP A 332 -26.07 2.98 -20.80
C ASP A 332 -27.05 2.71 -19.65
N LYS A 333 -27.62 1.50 -19.58
CA LYS A 333 -28.45 1.05 -18.46
C LYS A 333 -27.67 1.02 -17.15
N ILE A 334 -26.44 0.50 -17.15
CA ILE A 334 -25.59 0.42 -15.94
C ILE A 334 -25.29 1.81 -15.38
N LEU A 335 -24.87 2.74 -16.24
CA LEU A 335 -24.57 4.12 -15.83
C LEU A 335 -25.83 4.85 -15.35
N LYS A 336 -26.98 4.61 -16.00
CA LYS A 336 -28.27 5.18 -15.60
C LYS A 336 -28.73 4.66 -14.24
N GLN A 337 -28.63 3.36 -13.99
CA GLN A 337 -29.01 2.73 -12.73
C GLN A 337 -28.21 3.31 -11.55
N ARG A 338 -26.88 3.40 -11.67
CA ARG A 338 -26.01 4.00 -10.64
C ARG A 338 -26.43 5.42 -10.27
N LYS A 339 -26.72 6.25 -11.28
CA LYS A 339 -27.16 7.62 -11.04
C LYS A 339 -28.54 7.66 -10.38
N GLN A 340 -29.49 6.86 -10.86
CA GLN A 340 -30.84 6.80 -10.30
C GLN A 340 -30.86 6.33 -8.85
N GLU A 341 -29.98 5.40 -8.47
CA GLU A 341 -29.86 4.92 -7.08
C GLU A 341 -29.43 6.05 -6.14
N MET A 342 -28.42 6.83 -6.51
CA MET A 342 -28.02 8.01 -5.75
C MET A 342 -29.13 9.06 -5.69
N ASP A 343 -29.68 9.45 -6.85
CA ASP A 343 -30.69 10.50 -6.93
C ASP A 343 -31.97 10.13 -6.15
N SER A 344 -32.38 8.86 -6.18
CA SER A 344 -33.52 8.38 -5.39
C SER A 344 -33.23 8.38 -3.90
N THR A 345 -32.03 7.99 -3.49
CA THR A 345 -31.59 8.06 -2.08
C THR A 345 -31.64 9.51 -1.58
N LEU A 346 -31.04 10.45 -2.32
CA LEU A 346 -31.05 11.87 -1.96
C LEU A 346 -32.47 12.45 -1.92
N LYS A 347 -33.29 12.13 -2.92
CA LYS A 347 -34.68 12.61 -2.99
C LYS A 347 -35.53 12.09 -1.83
N ASN A 348 -35.37 10.81 -1.46
CA ASN A 348 -36.07 10.22 -0.33
C ASN A 348 -35.65 10.85 1.00
N ALA A 349 -34.41 11.34 1.08
CA ALA A 349 -33.90 12.09 2.21
C ALA A 349 -34.29 13.59 2.21
N GLY A 350 -35.06 14.06 1.22
CA GLY A 350 -35.41 15.47 1.08
C GLY A 350 -34.28 16.36 0.56
N ILE A 351 -33.16 15.77 0.13
CA ILE A 351 -32.01 16.47 -0.46
C ILE A 351 -32.29 16.64 -1.96
N SER A 352 -32.77 17.81 -2.35
CA SER A 352 -32.98 18.12 -3.77
C SER A 352 -31.65 18.42 -4.47
N PRO A 353 -31.41 17.87 -5.68
CA PRO A 353 -30.29 18.31 -6.50
C PRO A 353 -30.36 19.84 -6.70
N ARG A 354 -29.21 20.53 -6.58
CA ARG A 354 -29.14 21.99 -6.81
C ARG A 354 -29.59 22.31 -8.25
N PHE A 355 -30.35 23.40 -8.42
CA PHE A 355 -30.92 23.83 -9.70
C PHE A 355 -29.89 23.90 -10.85
N ASP A 356 -28.65 24.29 -10.57
CA ASP A 356 -27.56 24.38 -11.55
C ASP A 356 -27.19 23.02 -12.17
N GLU A 357 -27.35 21.92 -11.42
CA GLU A 357 -27.11 20.57 -11.94
C GLU A 357 -28.22 20.10 -12.88
N ILE A 358 -29.45 20.48 -12.56
CA ILE A 358 -30.64 20.19 -13.38
C ILE A 358 -30.54 20.94 -14.72
N MET A 359 -30.12 22.21 -14.67
CA MET A 359 -29.95 23.04 -15.87
C MET A 359 -28.78 22.58 -16.75
N GLY A 360 -27.66 22.16 -16.18
CA GLY A 360 -26.54 21.57 -16.93
C GLY A 360 -26.92 20.28 -17.68
N GLU A 361 -27.89 19.52 -17.19
CA GLU A 361 -28.38 18.27 -17.80
C GLU A 361 -29.45 18.48 -18.88
N ILE A 362 -30.32 19.48 -18.71
CA ILE A 362 -31.34 19.84 -19.70
C ILE A 362 -30.70 20.44 -20.95
N ILE A 363 -29.65 21.26 -20.79
CA ILE A 363 -28.97 21.92 -21.91
C ILE A 363 -28.05 20.96 -22.71
N SER A 364 -27.64 19.82 -22.12
CA SER A 364 -26.62 18.91 -22.70
C SER A 364 -27.15 17.60 -23.31
N GLY A 365 -28.47 17.50 -23.53
CA GLY A 365 -29.31 16.29 -23.64
C GLY A 365 -28.95 15.15 -24.61
N VAL A 366 -27.91 15.23 -25.45
CA VAL A 366 -27.47 14.12 -26.34
C VAL A 366 -25.94 13.99 -26.47
N PRO A 367 -25.13 15.07 -26.63
CA PRO A 367 -23.68 14.90 -26.79
C PRO A 367 -22.94 14.40 -25.53
N MET A 368 -23.44 14.66 -24.32
CA MET A 368 -22.75 14.31 -23.07
C MET A 368 -22.90 12.84 -22.65
N ARG A 369 -24.00 12.16 -23.02
CA ARG A 369 -24.16 10.71 -22.73
C ARG A 369 -23.22 9.86 -23.59
N ILE A 370 -23.08 10.22 -24.86
CA ILE A 370 -22.16 9.57 -25.80
C ILE A 370 -20.71 9.78 -25.34
N SER A 371 -20.37 10.94 -24.77
CA SER A 371 -19.02 11.18 -24.23
C SER A 371 -18.74 10.31 -23.00
N LYS A 372 -19.66 10.24 -22.02
CA LYS A 372 -19.47 9.44 -20.79
C LYS A 372 -19.33 7.94 -21.06
N LYS A 373 -20.13 7.36 -21.95
CA LYS A 373 -19.98 5.95 -22.33
C LYS A 373 -18.63 5.69 -23.01
N LYS A 374 -18.26 6.55 -23.98
CA LYS A 374 -16.97 6.43 -24.68
C LYS A 374 -15.80 6.57 -23.71
N GLU A 375 -15.90 7.49 -22.76
CA GLU A 375 -14.91 7.71 -21.70
C GLU A 375 -14.81 6.51 -20.76
N TYR A 376 -15.94 5.92 -20.34
CA TYR A 376 -15.94 4.72 -19.51
C TYR A 376 -15.28 3.51 -20.21
N VAL A 377 -15.62 3.29 -21.48
CA VAL A 377 -14.99 2.24 -22.30
C VAL A 377 -13.52 2.53 -22.55
N LYS A 378 -13.18 3.79 -22.81
CA LYS A 378 -11.80 4.23 -22.99
C LYS A 378 -10.99 3.96 -21.72
N ASN A 379 -11.48 4.35 -20.55
CA ASN A 379 -10.82 4.13 -19.27
C ASN A 379 -10.58 2.64 -19.03
N ALA A 380 -11.59 1.79 -19.19
CA ALA A 380 -11.44 0.33 -19.04
C ALA A 380 -10.37 -0.25 -19.99
N LEU A 381 -10.28 0.24 -21.23
CA LEU A 381 -9.26 -0.17 -22.19
C LEU A 381 -7.87 0.41 -21.84
N GLU A 382 -7.79 1.59 -21.24
CA GLU A 382 -6.53 2.23 -20.87
C GLU A 382 -5.89 1.52 -19.67
N VAL A 383 -6.65 1.29 -18.59
CA VAL A 383 -6.13 0.62 -17.39
C VAL A 383 -5.74 -0.83 -17.63
N THR A 384 -6.36 -1.49 -18.62
CA THR A 384 -6.02 -2.86 -19.05
C THR A 384 -4.93 -2.89 -20.13
N GLY A 385 -4.40 -1.75 -20.57
CA GLY A 385 -3.38 -1.68 -21.63
C GLY A 385 -3.88 -2.07 -23.03
N LEU A 386 -5.18 -2.26 -23.23
CA LEU A 386 -5.79 -2.68 -24.49
C LEU A 386 -6.16 -1.52 -25.42
N TYR A 387 -6.06 -0.26 -24.97
CA TYR A 387 -6.45 0.91 -25.76
C TYR A 387 -5.72 1.01 -27.10
N ASN A 388 -4.41 0.79 -27.11
CA ASN A 388 -3.58 0.82 -28.32
C ASN A 388 -3.85 -0.40 -29.24
N LYS A 389 -4.44 -1.46 -28.69
CA LYS A 389 -4.80 -2.70 -29.39
C LYS A 389 -6.28 -2.74 -29.76
N LYS A 390 -7.06 -1.69 -29.49
CA LYS A 390 -8.53 -1.65 -29.67
C LYS A 390 -9.06 -2.05 -31.05
N ASN A 391 -8.21 -1.99 -32.09
CA ASN A 391 -8.55 -2.37 -33.46
C ASN A 391 -8.13 -3.79 -33.86
N LYS A 392 -7.33 -4.47 -33.03
CA LYS A 392 -6.95 -5.89 -33.14
C LYS A 392 -8.19 -6.78 -33.00
N LYS A 393 -8.21 -7.95 -33.64
CA LYS A 393 -9.33 -8.91 -33.46
C LYS A 393 -9.17 -9.68 -32.14
N PHE A 394 -10.30 -10.12 -31.59
CA PHE A 394 -10.31 -10.97 -30.40
C PHE A 394 -9.52 -12.27 -30.63
N SER A 395 -9.63 -12.87 -31.81
CA SER A 395 -8.87 -14.07 -32.20
C SER A 395 -7.35 -13.90 -32.21
N GLU A 396 -6.85 -12.66 -32.20
CA GLU A 396 -5.41 -12.37 -32.30
C GLU A 396 -4.79 -12.10 -30.92
N LEU A 397 -5.59 -12.13 -29.85
CA LEU A 397 -5.12 -11.81 -28.50
C LEU A 397 -4.09 -12.82 -28.00
N THR A 398 -3.01 -12.34 -27.38
CA THR A 398 -2.12 -13.20 -26.59
C THR A 398 -2.80 -13.64 -25.29
N SER A 399 -2.24 -14.62 -24.59
CA SER A 399 -2.78 -15.09 -23.29
C SER A 399 -2.98 -13.95 -22.29
N LEU A 400 -1.97 -13.09 -22.10
CA LEU A 400 -2.07 -11.89 -21.26
C LEU A 400 -3.16 -10.93 -21.73
N GLU A 401 -3.20 -10.64 -23.04
CA GLU A 401 -4.20 -9.72 -23.59
C GLU A 401 -5.63 -10.26 -23.46
N PHE A 402 -5.81 -11.57 -23.57
CA PHE A 402 -7.10 -12.24 -23.36
C PHE A 402 -7.56 -12.14 -21.91
N LEU A 403 -6.67 -12.35 -20.94
CA LEU A 403 -6.99 -12.16 -19.52
C LEU A 403 -7.36 -10.70 -19.23
N LEU A 404 -6.55 -9.74 -19.70
CA LEU A 404 -6.83 -8.31 -19.57
C LEU A 404 -8.12 -7.90 -20.27
N PHE A 405 -8.48 -8.56 -21.39
CA PHE A 405 -9.76 -8.35 -22.06
C PHE A 405 -10.93 -8.84 -21.20
N SER A 406 -10.79 -10.01 -20.59
CA SER A 406 -11.79 -10.59 -19.70
C SER A 406 -12.04 -9.68 -18.50
N ILE A 407 -10.96 -9.18 -17.88
CA ILE A 407 -11.03 -8.21 -16.78
C ILE A 407 -11.67 -6.91 -17.28
N GLY A 408 -11.21 -6.35 -18.40
CA GLY A 408 -11.76 -5.12 -18.98
C GLY A 408 -13.25 -5.20 -19.28
N ARG A 409 -13.73 -6.36 -19.76
CA ARG A 409 -15.16 -6.61 -19.98
C ARG A 409 -15.93 -6.65 -18.65
N ALA A 410 -15.38 -7.29 -17.61
CA ALA A 410 -15.97 -7.27 -16.27
C ALA A 410 -16.04 -5.84 -15.70
N LEU A 411 -14.98 -5.02 -15.88
CA LEU A 411 -14.96 -3.61 -15.43
C LEU A 411 -16.12 -2.78 -16.01
N LEU A 412 -16.49 -3.03 -17.28
CA LEU A 412 -17.65 -2.36 -17.90
C LEU A 412 -18.98 -2.71 -17.24
N GLN A 413 -19.03 -3.82 -16.52
CA GLN A 413 -20.20 -4.31 -15.78
C GLN A 413 -20.25 -3.84 -14.33
N ALA A 414 -19.42 -2.86 -13.94
CA ALA A 414 -19.48 -2.25 -12.61
C ALA A 414 -19.25 -3.24 -11.43
N PRO A 415 -18.19 -4.07 -11.50
CA PRO A 415 -17.97 -5.17 -10.56
C PRO A 415 -17.64 -4.63 -9.18
N SER A 416 -17.92 -5.43 -8.16
CA SER A 416 -17.47 -5.17 -6.78
C SER A 416 -16.32 -6.09 -6.38
N ILE A 417 -16.28 -7.30 -6.96
CA ILE A 417 -15.20 -8.28 -6.78
C ILE A 417 -14.94 -8.93 -8.15
N ILE A 418 -13.68 -9.10 -8.52
CA ILE A 418 -13.28 -9.93 -9.68
C ILE A 418 -12.33 -11.01 -9.17
N MET A 419 -12.66 -12.26 -9.47
CA MET A 419 -11.89 -13.45 -9.08
C MET A 419 -11.40 -14.19 -10.31
N PHE A 420 -10.15 -14.64 -10.34
CA PHE A 420 -9.63 -15.42 -11.48
C PHE A 420 -8.40 -16.25 -11.11
N SER A 421 -7.98 -17.14 -12.01
CA SER A 421 -6.75 -17.91 -11.85
C SER A 421 -5.87 -17.75 -13.08
N VAL A 422 -4.57 -17.55 -12.86
CA VAL A 422 -3.53 -17.46 -13.88
C VAL A 422 -2.73 -18.76 -13.86
N PRO A 423 -2.94 -19.68 -14.83
CA PRO A 423 -2.19 -20.92 -14.90
C PRO A 423 -0.68 -20.71 -15.05
N PHE A 424 0.11 -21.65 -14.51
CA PHE A 424 1.55 -21.68 -14.72
C PHE A 424 1.90 -21.75 -16.21
N GLY A 425 2.92 -21.00 -16.60
CA GLY A 425 3.37 -20.90 -18.00
C GLY A 425 2.47 -20.03 -18.89
N MET A 426 1.30 -19.56 -18.44
CA MET A 426 0.46 -18.65 -19.21
C MET A 426 1.15 -17.28 -19.43
N LEU A 427 1.87 -16.82 -18.41
CA LEU A 427 2.62 -15.56 -18.41
C LEU A 427 4.10 -15.85 -18.21
N GLY A 428 4.96 -15.19 -19.01
CA GLY A 428 6.40 -15.22 -18.79
C GLY A 428 6.83 -14.27 -17.67
N ARG A 429 8.09 -14.37 -17.21
CA ARG A 429 8.62 -13.47 -16.16
C ARG A 429 8.49 -11.98 -16.52
N LEU A 430 8.75 -11.61 -17.78
CA LEU A 430 8.60 -10.23 -18.27
C LEU A 430 7.14 -9.76 -18.32
N ASP A 431 6.19 -10.68 -18.30
CA ASP A 431 4.76 -10.37 -18.28
C ASP A 431 4.25 -10.16 -16.85
N PHE A 432 4.94 -10.67 -15.83
CA PHE A 432 4.53 -10.49 -14.42
C PHE A 432 4.54 -9.02 -14.02
N GLU A 433 5.65 -8.30 -14.24
CA GLU A 433 5.75 -6.87 -13.93
C GLU A 433 4.70 -6.05 -14.67
N LYS A 434 4.47 -6.34 -15.96
CA LYS A 434 3.43 -5.68 -16.74
C LYS A 434 2.04 -5.96 -16.19
N PHE A 435 1.77 -7.21 -15.83
CA PHE A 435 0.49 -7.63 -15.28
C PHE A 435 0.20 -6.94 -13.94
N ASN A 436 1.18 -6.90 -13.03
CA ASN A 436 1.05 -6.24 -11.73
C ASN A 436 0.78 -4.74 -11.90
N ASN A 437 1.50 -4.07 -12.80
CA ASN A 437 1.22 -2.67 -13.13
C ASN A 437 -0.22 -2.47 -13.64
N TYR A 438 -0.76 -3.39 -14.45
CA TYR A 438 -2.18 -3.30 -14.85
C TYR A 438 -3.13 -3.51 -13.67
N MET A 439 -2.83 -4.42 -12.74
CA MET A 439 -3.67 -4.65 -11.56
C MET A 439 -3.70 -3.39 -10.67
N ASP A 440 -2.56 -2.73 -10.45
CA ASP A 440 -2.50 -1.48 -9.68
C ASP A 440 -3.30 -0.36 -10.34
N ASN A 441 -3.13 -0.15 -11.65
CA ASN A 441 -3.92 0.82 -12.41
C ASN A 441 -5.43 0.55 -12.32
N ILE A 442 -5.84 -0.72 -12.31
CA ILE A 442 -7.24 -1.12 -12.17
C ILE A 442 -7.75 -0.82 -10.75
N LYS A 443 -7.01 -1.19 -9.70
CA LYS A 443 -7.35 -0.92 -8.29
C LYS A 443 -7.49 0.58 -8.03
N GLU A 444 -6.59 1.40 -8.57
CA GLU A 444 -6.66 2.86 -8.44
C GLU A 444 -7.87 3.46 -9.17
N SER A 445 -8.21 2.92 -10.35
CA SER A 445 -9.25 3.49 -11.21
C SER A 445 -10.67 2.97 -10.92
N PHE A 446 -10.79 1.78 -10.34
CA PHE A 446 -12.06 1.10 -10.12
C PHE A 446 -12.23 0.64 -8.68
N HIS A 447 -13.42 0.91 -8.13
CA HIS A 447 -13.80 0.60 -6.76
C HIS A 447 -14.21 -0.87 -6.59
N LEU A 448 -13.24 -1.78 -6.54
CA LEU A 448 -13.45 -3.23 -6.50
C LEU A 448 -12.34 -3.97 -5.73
N VAL A 449 -12.60 -5.21 -5.35
CA VAL A 449 -11.58 -6.15 -4.83
C VAL A 449 -11.13 -7.07 -5.97
N LEU A 450 -9.83 -7.31 -6.07
CA LEU A 450 -9.26 -8.34 -6.93
C LEU A 450 -8.85 -9.56 -6.10
N ILE A 451 -9.22 -10.76 -6.50
CA ILE A 451 -8.73 -11.99 -5.88
C ILE A 451 -8.23 -12.89 -6.98
N PHE A 452 -6.99 -13.34 -6.90
CA PHE A 452 -6.50 -14.25 -7.92
C PHE A 452 -5.46 -15.22 -7.43
N HIS A 453 -5.55 -16.44 -7.95
CA HIS A 453 -4.46 -17.40 -7.89
C HIS A 453 -3.51 -17.15 -9.05
N ALA A 454 -2.21 -17.05 -8.78
CA ALA A 454 -1.20 -16.83 -9.81
C ALA A 454 0.18 -17.33 -9.35
N PRO A 455 1.17 -17.41 -10.26
CA PRO A 455 2.55 -17.73 -9.87
C PRO A 455 3.11 -16.73 -8.86
N GLU A 456 4.08 -17.17 -8.06
CA GLU A 456 4.69 -16.37 -6.98
C GLU A 456 5.09 -14.95 -7.43
N GLY A 457 5.69 -14.79 -8.61
CA GLY A 457 6.14 -13.47 -9.11
C GLY A 457 5.00 -12.47 -9.38
N VAL A 458 3.77 -12.95 -9.50
CA VAL A 458 2.55 -12.12 -9.58
C VAL A 458 1.98 -11.90 -8.18
N VAL A 459 1.81 -12.98 -7.41
CA VAL A 459 1.22 -12.95 -6.06
C VAL A 459 2.03 -12.09 -5.08
N SER A 460 3.36 -12.06 -5.21
CA SER A 460 4.24 -11.29 -4.33
C SER A 460 4.05 -9.77 -4.39
N ASN A 461 3.34 -9.26 -5.42
CA ASN A 461 3.01 -7.84 -5.55
C ASN A 461 1.57 -7.52 -5.13
N CYS A 462 0.85 -8.48 -4.55
CA CYS A 462 -0.49 -8.23 -4.03
C CYS A 462 -0.45 -7.53 -2.67
N ASP A 463 -1.46 -6.71 -2.39
CA ASP A 463 -1.61 -6.04 -1.08
C ASP A 463 -1.76 -7.03 0.08
N GLN A 464 -2.34 -8.20 -0.19
CA GLN A 464 -2.43 -9.30 0.75
C GLN A 464 -2.23 -10.62 0.00
N ILE A 465 -1.67 -11.60 0.70
CA ILE A 465 -1.39 -12.94 0.18
C ILE A 465 -2.07 -13.96 1.09
N LEU A 466 -2.75 -14.92 0.46
CA LEU A 466 -3.29 -16.11 1.09
C LEU A 466 -2.45 -17.31 0.64
N THR A 467 -1.72 -17.88 1.58
CA THR A 467 -0.99 -19.14 1.39
C THR A 467 -1.88 -20.29 1.86
N ILE A 468 -2.06 -21.31 1.03
CA ILE A 468 -2.83 -22.50 1.38
C ILE A 468 -1.91 -23.72 1.27
N THR A 469 -1.75 -24.41 2.39
CA THR A 469 -0.94 -25.62 2.54
C THR A 469 -1.83 -26.81 2.90
N LYS A 470 -1.29 -28.04 2.98
CA LYS A 470 -2.07 -29.21 3.45
C LYS A 470 -2.60 -29.07 4.86
N LYS A 471 -2.01 -28.18 5.66
CA LYS A 471 -2.22 -28.12 7.11
C LYS A 471 -3.00 -26.89 7.54
N GLU A 472 -2.71 -25.77 6.91
CA GLU A 472 -3.24 -24.48 7.30
C GLU A 472 -3.26 -23.48 6.15
N ALA A 473 -4.08 -22.45 6.33
CA ALA A 473 -4.09 -21.27 5.51
C ALA A 473 -3.59 -20.07 6.33
N ASN A 474 -2.60 -19.34 5.80
CA ASN A 474 -2.08 -18.13 6.44
C ASN A 474 -2.27 -16.94 5.52
N THR A 475 -2.59 -15.78 6.11
CA THR A 475 -2.84 -14.53 5.39
C THR A 475 -2.00 -13.39 5.93
N GLY A 476 -1.44 -12.57 5.03
CA GLY A 476 -0.58 -11.45 5.41
C GLY A 476 -0.01 -10.73 4.19
N THR A 477 0.78 -9.69 4.41
CA THR A 477 1.64 -9.13 3.35
C THR A 477 2.81 -10.09 3.06
N TYR A 478 3.53 -9.86 1.96
CA TYR A 478 4.75 -10.62 1.69
C TYR A 478 5.74 -10.50 2.88
N GLU A 479 5.93 -9.29 3.38
CA GLU A 479 6.82 -9.03 4.52
C GLU A 479 6.35 -9.71 5.80
N ASP A 480 5.04 -9.77 6.07
CA ASP A 480 4.51 -10.43 7.27
C ASP A 480 4.78 -11.93 7.23
N LEU A 481 4.46 -12.59 6.11
CA LEU A 481 4.68 -14.03 5.93
C LEU A 481 6.17 -14.39 6.01
N ILE A 482 7.05 -13.57 5.42
CA ILE A 482 8.50 -13.82 5.47
C ILE A 482 9.07 -13.55 6.88
N LYS A 483 8.49 -12.64 7.67
CA LYS A 483 8.91 -12.40 9.06
C LYS A 483 8.57 -13.55 10.00
N ASP A 484 7.53 -14.33 9.68
CA ASP A 484 7.16 -15.53 10.45
C ASP A 484 8.20 -16.64 10.33
N LEU A 485 9.09 -16.57 9.33
CA LEU A 485 10.22 -17.47 9.21
C LEU A 485 11.36 -17.10 10.18
N PRO A 486 12.15 -18.10 10.62
CA PRO A 486 13.34 -17.87 11.43
C PRO A 486 14.25 -16.80 10.86
N TYR A 487 14.74 -15.92 11.74
CA TYR A 487 15.61 -14.81 11.41
C TYR A 487 15.07 -13.92 10.28
N ASN A 488 13.76 -13.64 10.28
CA ASN A 488 13.06 -12.85 9.25
C ASN A 488 13.21 -13.42 7.82
N GLY A 489 13.22 -14.75 7.72
CA GLY A 489 13.27 -15.48 6.46
C GLY A 489 14.61 -15.42 5.74
N GLU A 490 15.71 -15.17 6.44
CA GLU A 490 17.01 -15.33 5.81
C GLU A 490 17.40 -16.80 5.67
N ILE A 491 17.86 -17.14 4.46
CA ILE A 491 18.28 -18.47 4.10
C ILE A 491 19.71 -18.45 3.55
N ILE A 492 20.43 -19.54 3.78
CA ILE A 492 21.72 -19.80 3.18
C ILE A 492 21.56 -20.95 2.20
N ASN A 493 21.73 -20.64 0.92
CA ASN A 493 21.87 -21.65 -0.11
C ASN A 493 23.32 -22.12 -0.11
N ILE A 494 23.56 -23.42 -0.01
CA ILE A 494 24.89 -24.02 -0.11
C ILE A 494 24.94 -25.00 -1.28
N GLU A 495 26.05 -24.96 -2.00
CA GLU A 495 26.40 -25.97 -3.00
C GLU A 495 27.73 -26.61 -2.59
N LEU A 496 27.74 -27.94 -2.59
CA LEU A 496 28.84 -28.77 -2.16
C LEU A 496 29.35 -29.60 -3.35
N ASN A 497 30.65 -29.87 -3.38
CA ASN A 497 31.29 -30.74 -4.34
C ASN A 497 31.83 -31.99 -3.63
N ASN A 498 31.18 -33.14 -3.86
CA ASN A 498 31.51 -34.44 -3.27
C ASN A 498 31.81 -34.39 -1.75
N PRO A 499 30.90 -33.85 -0.92
CA PRO A 499 31.10 -33.86 0.53
C PRO A 499 31.00 -35.29 1.09
N ALA A 500 31.73 -35.57 2.17
CA ALA A 500 31.56 -36.81 2.93
C ALA A 500 30.17 -36.83 3.62
N GLU A 501 29.49 -37.99 3.63
CA GLU A 501 28.16 -38.11 4.25
C GLU A 501 28.13 -37.71 5.73
N GLU A 502 29.20 -37.98 6.47
CA GLU A 502 29.34 -37.58 7.87
C GLU A 502 29.29 -36.06 8.04
N LYS A 503 29.89 -35.30 7.12
CA LYS A 503 29.85 -33.84 7.14
C LYS A 503 28.46 -33.30 6.81
N ILE A 504 27.73 -33.96 5.90
CA ILE A 504 26.34 -33.62 5.61
C ILE A 504 25.47 -33.80 6.87
N ARG A 505 25.65 -34.90 7.62
CA ARG A 505 24.93 -35.14 8.88
C ARG A 505 25.22 -34.06 9.92
N GLN A 506 26.47 -33.62 10.03
CA GLN A 506 26.86 -32.56 10.97
C GLN A 506 26.13 -31.23 10.71
N ILE A 507 25.69 -30.90 9.48
CA ILE A 507 24.89 -29.69 9.25
C ILE A 507 23.58 -29.73 10.03
N TYR A 508 22.92 -30.89 10.08
CA TYR A 508 21.63 -31.06 10.76
C TYR A 508 21.74 -30.89 12.27
N GLU A 509 22.96 -30.98 12.83
CA GLU A 509 23.25 -30.86 14.26
C GLU A 509 23.65 -29.43 14.66
N LEU A 510 23.86 -28.52 13.69
CA LEU A 510 24.23 -27.14 13.96
C LEU A 510 23.08 -26.39 14.66
N LYS A 511 23.38 -25.78 15.81
CA LYS A 511 22.39 -25.06 16.64
C LYS A 511 21.73 -23.88 15.91
N GLU A 512 22.47 -23.29 14.96
CA GLU A 512 22.05 -22.15 14.14
C GLU A 512 21.08 -22.57 13.02
N VAL A 513 20.86 -23.86 12.80
CA VAL A 513 19.99 -24.37 11.73
C VAL A 513 18.60 -24.64 12.28
N ALA A 514 17.59 -24.03 11.65
CA ALA A 514 16.18 -24.28 11.93
C ALA A 514 15.64 -25.44 11.08
N LEU A 515 15.89 -25.39 9.78
CA LEU A 515 15.45 -26.38 8.81
C LEU A 515 16.47 -26.48 7.67
N ILE A 516 16.64 -27.69 7.13
CA ILE A 516 17.40 -27.92 5.90
C ILE A 516 16.46 -28.52 4.86
N ILE A 517 16.55 -28.00 3.65
CA ILE A 517 15.87 -28.52 2.47
C ILE A 517 16.94 -28.91 1.47
N GLU A 518 16.99 -30.19 1.12
CA GLU A 518 17.92 -30.73 0.14
C GLU A 518 17.30 -30.63 -1.26
N GLU A 519 17.82 -29.72 -2.09
CA GLU A 519 17.35 -29.53 -3.47
C GLU A 519 18.00 -30.52 -4.44
N ARG A 520 19.27 -30.89 -4.19
CA ARG A 520 19.99 -31.93 -4.93
C ARG A 520 20.73 -32.80 -3.94
N LYS A 521 20.49 -34.11 -4.04
CA LYS A 521 21.01 -35.10 -3.11
C LYS A 521 22.53 -34.99 -2.96
N GLY A 522 22.99 -34.68 -1.75
CA GLY A 522 24.41 -34.55 -1.40
C GLY A 522 25.11 -33.31 -1.96
N GLU A 523 24.41 -32.46 -2.72
CA GLU A 523 25.03 -31.39 -3.50
C GLU A 523 24.50 -30.01 -3.15
N LYS A 524 23.18 -29.83 -3.03
CA LYS A 524 22.58 -28.50 -2.91
C LYS A 524 21.55 -28.47 -1.80
N PHE A 525 21.74 -27.54 -0.87
CA PHE A 525 20.88 -27.40 0.30
C PHE A 525 20.47 -25.94 0.51
N LYS A 526 19.25 -25.76 0.98
CA LYS A 526 18.74 -24.51 1.55
C LYS A 526 18.68 -24.66 3.06
N VAL A 527 19.30 -23.73 3.76
CA VAL A 527 19.42 -23.76 5.21
C VAL A 527 18.71 -22.55 5.79
N PHE A 528 17.62 -22.80 6.51
CA PHE A 528 16.89 -21.78 7.27
C PHE A 528 17.62 -21.54 8.58
N VAL A 529 17.88 -20.26 8.88
CA VAL A 529 18.75 -19.88 9.98
C VAL A 529 17.93 -19.52 11.22
N ARG A 530 18.25 -20.12 12.37
CA ARG A 530 17.59 -19.86 13.65
C ARG A 530 18.08 -18.58 14.33
N ASP A 531 19.33 -18.21 14.09
CA ASP A 531 20.02 -17.08 14.72
C ASP A 531 20.94 -16.38 13.70
N ASN A 532 22.03 -15.73 14.13
CA ASN A 532 22.91 -14.95 13.28
C ASN A 532 23.50 -15.78 12.10
N PRO A 533 23.16 -15.44 10.84
CA PRO A 533 23.58 -16.14 9.63
C PRO A 533 25.09 -16.09 9.43
N ASN A 534 25.77 -15.06 9.92
CA ASN A 534 27.23 -14.96 9.78
C ASN A 534 27.93 -16.07 10.58
N ASN A 535 27.39 -16.44 11.75
CA ASN A 535 27.94 -17.53 12.54
C ASN A 535 27.78 -18.86 11.82
N LEU A 536 26.61 -19.08 11.20
CA LEU A 536 26.36 -20.27 10.39
C LEU A 536 27.29 -20.34 9.17
N ILE A 537 27.52 -19.22 8.47
CA ILE A 537 28.48 -19.17 7.35
C ILE A 537 29.89 -19.58 7.78
N VAL A 538 30.36 -19.08 8.93
CA VAL A 538 31.68 -19.45 9.48
C VAL A 538 31.74 -20.96 9.73
N ARG A 539 30.73 -21.53 10.41
CA ARG A 539 30.68 -22.97 10.68
C ARG A 539 30.57 -23.84 9.44
N LEU A 540 29.78 -23.43 8.44
CA LEU A 540 29.67 -24.14 7.17
C LEU A 540 31.01 -24.13 6.42
N THR A 541 31.74 -23.01 6.49
CA THR A 541 33.08 -22.88 5.89
C THR A 541 34.09 -23.78 6.61
N GLU A 542 34.05 -23.85 7.93
CA GLU A 542 34.89 -24.75 8.74
C GLU A 542 34.57 -26.23 8.45
N LEU A 543 33.28 -26.57 8.35
CA LEU A 543 32.80 -27.93 8.15
C LEU A 543 33.15 -28.47 6.75
N PHE A 544 32.82 -27.71 5.71
CA PHE A 544 32.99 -28.16 4.33
C PHE A 544 34.32 -27.76 3.72
N GLY A 545 34.88 -26.61 4.09
CA GLY A 545 36.15 -26.11 3.59
C GLY A 545 36.26 -26.24 2.07
N PRO A 546 37.20 -27.05 1.54
CA PRO A 546 37.36 -27.27 0.09
C PRO A 546 36.14 -27.87 -0.63
N SER A 547 35.26 -28.56 0.09
CA SER A 547 34.03 -29.14 -0.49
C SER A 547 32.91 -28.12 -0.67
N LEU A 548 33.02 -26.91 -0.09
CA LEU A 548 32.03 -25.85 -0.29
C LEU A 548 32.29 -25.18 -1.65
N PHE A 549 31.47 -25.52 -2.65
CA PHE A 549 31.58 -24.94 -3.99
C PHE A 549 31.09 -23.49 -4.00
N SER A 550 29.92 -23.25 -3.40
CA SER A 550 29.37 -21.90 -3.27
C SER A 550 28.45 -21.81 -2.06
N PHE A 551 28.28 -20.61 -1.53
CA PHE A 551 27.15 -20.28 -0.68
C PHE A 551 26.59 -18.92 -1.04
N LYS A 552 25.29 -18.73 -0.83
CA LYS A 552 24.60 -17.47 -1.08
C LYS A 552 23.55 -17.23 -0.01
N ARG A 553 23.68 -16.09 0.67
CA ARG A 553 22.66 -15.55 1.58
C ARG A 553 21.58 -14.86 0.76
N THR A 554 20.33 -15.26 0.94
CA THR A 554 19.16 -14.64 0.31
C THR A 554 18.03 -14.51 1.32
N LYS A 555 17.02 -13.70 1.00
CA LYS A 555 15.72 -13.78 1.66
C LYS A 555 14.90 -14.91 1.05
N ALA A 556 14.03 -15.49 1.87
CA ALA A 556 13.12 -16.53 1.48
C ALA A 556 12.06 -16.01 0.50
N SER A 557 11.65 -16.89 -0.42
CA SER A 557 10.53 -16.73 -1.32
C SER A 557 9.22 -17.20 -0.66
N LEU A 558 8.05 -16.89 -1.24
CA LEU A 558 6.77 -17.43 -0.76
C LEU A 558 6.71 -18.96 -0.91
N SER A 559 7.27 -19.50 -1.99
CA SER A 559 7.39 -20.95 -2.17
C SER A 559 8.22 -21.58 -1.05
N GLU A 560 9.30 -20.93 -0.63
CA GLU A 560 10.15 -21.38 0.48
C GLU A 560 9.46 -21.24 1.84
N TYR A 561 8.62 -20.22 2.02
CA TYR A 561 7.76 -20.08 3.19
C TYR A 561 6.78 -21.27 3.31
N ILE A 562 6.07 -21.58 2.22
CA ILE A 562 5.13 -22.71 2.16
C ILE A 562 5.83 -24.02 2.52
N GLU A 563 6.97 -24.29 1.88
CA GLU A 563 7.74 -25.52 2.10
C GLU A 563 8.22 -25.65 3.56
N PHE A 564 8.59 -24.52 4.17
CA PHE A 564 8.99 -24.48 5.57
C PHE A 564 7.84 -24.81 6.52
N VAL A 565 6.68 -24.16 6.34
CA VAL A 565 5.47 -24.37 7.16
C VAL A 565 5.03 -25.85 7.11
N ASP A 566 5.07 -26.44 5.92
CA ASP A 566 4.70 -27.84 5.74
C ASP A 566 5.68 -28.79 6.45
N LYS A 567 7.00 -28.52 6.41
CA LYS A 567 8.02 -29.42 6.98
C LYS A 567 8.20 -29.33 8.48
N ILE A 568 8.13 -28.14 9.10
CA ILE A 568 8.36 -28.00 10.55
C ILE A 568 7.35 -28.77 11.38
N LYS A 569 6.06 -28.72 11.05
CA LYS A 569 5.02 -29.38 11.84
C LYS A 569 4.99 -30.92 11.71
N ILE A 570 5.83 -31.52 10.86
CA ILE A 570 6.05 -32.98 10.84
C ILE A 570 6.96 -33.40 12.01
N LYS A 571 7.89 -32.53 12.43
CA LYS A 571 8.81 -32.79 13.55
C LYS A 571 8.20 -32.60 14.94
N GLU A 572 7.06 -31.93 15.06
CA GLU A 572 6.38 -31.69 16.35
C GLU A 572 5.34 -32.78 16.70
N ARG A 573 4.99 -33.66 15.75
CA ARG A 573 4.04 -34.77 15.95
C ARG A 573 4.68 -36.16 16.03
N ASN A 574 5.98 -36.25 15.73
CA ASN A 574 6.82 -37.44 15.91
C ASN A 574 7.80 -37.17 17.05
#